data_AF-A0A9E0R1B7-F1
#
_entry.id   AF-A0A9E0R1B7-F1
#
_cell.length_a   1.000
_cell.length_b   1.000
_cell.length_c   1.000
_cell.angle_alpha   90.00
_cell.angle_beta   90.00
_cell.angle_gamma   90.00
#
_symmetry.space_group_name_H-M   'P 1'
#
loop_
_entity.id
_entity.type
_entity.pdbx_description
1 polymer ?
#
loop_
_entity_poly.entity_id
_entity_poly.type
_entity_poly.pdbx_seq_one_letter_code
_entity_poly.pdbx_strand_id
1 'polypeptide(L)' 'MSISVFDLFKVGVGPSSSHTVGPMVAAANFADHLQQHALAMDV' A
#
# COMPACT_ATOMS: atom_id res chain seq x y z
N MET A 1 -5.21 19.01 -10.01
CA MET A 1 -4.33 17.92 -9.54
C MET A 1 -2.90 18.31 -9.86
N SER A 2 -2.02 18.34 -8.87
CA SER A 2 -0.57 18.50 -9.07
C SER A 2 0.07 17.11 -9.10
N ILE A 3 0.97 16.86 -10.05
CA ILE A 3 1.84 15.68 -10.04
C ILE A 3 3.18 16.10 -9.48
N SER A 4 3.66 15.41 -8.44
CA SER A 4 4.96 15.65 -7.83
C SER A 4 6.05 14.82 -8.51
N VAL A 5 7.30 15.27 -8.46
CA VAL A 5 8.46 14.44 -8.83
C VAL A 5 8.52 13.16 -7.98
N PHE A 6 8.03 13.22 -6.73
CA PHE A 6 7.93 12.07 -5.84
C PHE A 6 6.83 11.08 -6.26
N ASP A 7 5.91 11.48 -7.14
CA ASP A 7 4.94 10.54 -7.71
C ASP A 7 5.57 9.65 -8.79
N LEU A 8 6.60 10.16 -9.46
CA LEU A 8 7.34 9.46 -10.51
C LEU A 8 8.47 8.59 -9.94
N PHE A 9 9.16 9.08 -8.91
CA PHE A 9 10.32 8.43 -8.32
C PHE A 9 10.04 8.04 -6.86
N LYS A 10 9.47 6.84 -6.68
CA LYS A 10 9.16 6.25 -5.37
C LYS A 10 10.16 5.16 -5.02
N VAL A 11 10.57 5.12 -3.75
CA VAL A 11 11.31 3.96 -3.21
C VAL A 11 10.34 2.79 -3.10
N GLY A 12 10.73 1.61 -3.59
CA GLY A 12 9.89 0.42 -3.58
C GLY A 12 10.69 -0.87 -3.77
N VAL A 13 9.98 -1.99 -3.90
CA VAL A 13 10.55 -3.32 -4.09
C VAL A 13 10.25 -3.82 -5.51
N GLY A 14 11.27 -4.29 -6.22
CA GLY A 14 11.14 -4.87 -7.57
C GLY A 14 10.53 -6.29 -7.55
N PRO A 15 10.16 -6.87 -8.70
CA PRO A 15 10.45 -6.42 -10.07
C PRO A 15 9.42 -5.46 -10.70
N SER A 16 8.24 -5.27 -10.09
CA SER A 16 7.14 -4.55 -10.74
C SER A 16 6.35 -3.67 -9.75
N SER A 17 6.17 -2.39 -10.07
CA SER A 17 5.31 -1.52 -9.26
C SER A 17 3.85 -1.97 -9.25
N SER A 18 3.30 -2.47 -10.37
CA SER A 18 1.89 -2.85 -10.48
C SER A 18 1.58 -4.23 -9.90
N HIS A 19 2.55 -5.15 -9.90
CA HIS A 19 2.36 -6.53 -9.43
C HIS A 19 3.09 -6.84 -8.12
N THR A 20 3.94 -5.94 -7.62
CA THR A 20 4.64 -6.10 -6.33
C THR A 20 4.22 -5.01 -5.35
N VAL A 21 4.59 -3.75 -5.62
CA VAL A 21 4.32 -2.65 -4.67
C VAL A 21 2.82 -2.35 -4.58
N GLY A 22 2.08 -2.37 -5.69
CA GLY A 22 0.64 -2.13 -5.72
C GLY A 22 -0.13 -3.11 -4.83
N PRO A 23 0.00 -4.43 -5.03
CA PRO A 23 -0.60 -5.43 -4.15
C PRO A 23 -0.14 -5.31 -2.70
N MET A 24 1.15 -5.02 -2.45
CA MET A 24 1.68 -4.83 -1.09
C MET A 24 1.01 -3.64 -0.37
N VAL A 25 0.87 -2.51 -1.04
CA VAL A 25 0.18 -1.33 -0.50
C VAL A 25 -1.31 -1.63 -0.29
N ALA A 26 -1.96 -2.33 -1.21
CA ALA A 26 -3.36 -2.72 -1.06
C ALA A 26 -3.58 -3.64 0.16
N ALA A 27 -2.69 -4.61 0.39
CA ALA A 27 -2.74 -5.49 1.55
C ALA A 27 -2.51 -4.73 2.86
N ALA A 28 -1.56 -3.79 2.90
CA ALA A 28 -1.33 -2.93 4.07
C ALA A 28 -2.56 -2.08 4.39
N ASN A 29 -3.13 -1.41 3.38
CA ASN A 29 -4.35 -0.60 3.54
C ASN A 29 -5.52 -1.45 4.05
N PHE A 30 -5.65 -2.70 3.58
CA PHE A 30 -6.69 -3.61 4.06
C PHE A 30 -6.47 -4.00 5.52
N ALA A 31 -5.24 -4.31 5.93
CA ALA A 31 -4.92 -4.60 7.32
C ALA A 31 -5.22 -3.40 8.24
N ASP A 32 -4.83 -2.19 7.83
CA ASP A 32 -5.13 -0.95 8.54
C ASP A 32 -6.64 -0.74 8.68
N HIS A 33 -7.40 -1.01 7.62
CA HIS A 33 -8.87 -0.92 7.64
C HIS A 33 -9.48 -1.90 8.64
N LEU A 34 -9.01 -3.15 8.69
CA LEU A 34 -9.48 -4.12 9.68
C LEU A 34 -9.17 -3.66 11.11
N GLN A 35 -7.98 -3.11 11.36
CA GLN A 35 -7.59 -2.63 12.68
C GLN A 35 -8.41 -1.41 13.11
N GLN A 36 -8.64 -0.45 12.21
CA GLN A 36 -9.44 0.75 12.48
C GLN A 36 -10.89 0.42 12.83
N HIS A 37 -11.44 -0.64 12.25
CA HIS A 37 -12.80 -1.10 12.51
C HIS A 37 -12.89 -2.17 13.60
N ALA A 38 -11.80 -2.44 14.33
CA ALA A 38 -11.70 -3.51 15.33
C ALA A 38 -12.15 -4.89 14.79
N LEU A 39 -11.97 -5.12 13.48
CA LEU A 39 -12.28 -6.38 12.78
C LEU A 39 -11.07 -7.32 12.74
N ALA A 40 -9.87 -6.80 12.99
CA ALA A 40 -8.69 -7.59 13.29
C ALA A 40 -8.74 -8.06 14.75
N MET A 41 -9.76 -8.83 15.12
CA MET A 41 -9.79 -9.48 16.44
C MET A 41 -8.73 -10.58 16.46
N ASP A 42 -7.88 -10.55 17.50
CA ASP A 42 -6.86 -11.54 17.89
C ASP A 42 -6.60 -12.67 16.88
N VAL A 43 -5.74 -12.37 15.89
CA VAL A 43 -4.93 -13.38 15.21
C VAL A 43 -3.63 -13.55 15.99
#